data_AF-A0A2V6PFS4-F1
#
_entry.id   AF-A0A2V6PFS4-F1
#
_cell.length_a   1.000
_cell.length_b   1.000
_cell.length_c   1.000
_cell.angle_alpha   90.00
_cell.angle_beta   90.00
_cell.angle_gamma   90.00
#
_symmetry.space_group_name_H-M   'P 1'
#
loop_
_entity.id
_entity.type
_entity.pdbx_description
1 polymer ?
#
loop_
_entity_poly.entity_id
_entity_poly.type
_entity_poly.pdbx_seq_one_letter_code
_entity_poly.pdbx_strand_id
1 'polypeptide(L)'
;MSKNYIFSSESVGEGHPDKVCDTISDAVLDACLAQDKYSRVACETYAKSNLVVVGGEITTKARLDFNQIAREAIRGIGYTHDDDVFHADRVLIVNAITSQSPDIAQGVDAREAEGKGHAEQGAGDQGLMFGYACNETPELMPAPIMYAHQIGRELTRIRKSGKVKWLRPDAKSQVSVQYIDDQPVRITHVVISTQHSAEVKHKTIKEFCIEEIVKKVLPGELLDKRTQYLINPTG
;
A
#
# COMPACT_ATOMS: atom_id res chain seq x y z
N MET A 1 -31.73 5.13 -22.76
CA MET A 1 -30.54 6.01 -22.89
C MET A 1 -29.34 5.18 -22.47
N SER A 2 -28.22 5.21 -23.21
CA SER A 2 -27.00 4.48 -22.78
C SER A 2 -26.46 5.11 -21.50
N LYS A 3 -26.00 4.30 -20.55
CA LYS A 3 -25.31 4.82 -19.37
C LYS A 3 -23.90 5.23 -19.79
N ASN A 4 -23.57 6.51 -19.68
CA ASN A 4 -22.23 7.01 -20.02
C ASN A 4 -21.70 7.83 -18.84
N TYR A 5 -20.60 7.36 -18.24
CA TYR A 5 -20.02 7.99 -17.06
C TYR A 5 -18.50 7.82 -17.03
N ILE A 6 -17.84 8.61 -16.18
CA ILE A 6 -16.42 8.47 -15.88
C ILE A 6 -16.31 8.04 -14.44
N PHE A 7 -15.57 6.96 -14.19
CA PHE A 7 -15.25 6.48 -12.85
C PHE A 7 -13.74 6.60 -12.62
N SER A 8 -13.33 7.02 -11.42
CA SER A 8 -11.93 7.18 -11.08
C SER A 8 -11.56 6.36 -9.86
N SER A 9 -10.36 5.81 -9.86
CA SER A 9 -9.76 5.22 -8.67
C SER A 9 -8.29 5.60 -8.60
N GLU A 10 -7.75 5.55 -7.40
CA GLU A 10 -6.36 5.90 -7.12
C GLU A 10 -5.65 4.81 -6.32
N SER A 11 -4.32 4.90 -6.33
CA SER A 11 -3.43 4.04 -5.58
C SER A 11 -2.19 4.84 -5.18
N VAL A 12 -1.50 4.33 -4.16
CA VAL A 12 -0.22 4.85 -3.70
C VAL A 12 0.80 3.71 -3.66
N GLY A 13 2.07 4.03 -3.89
CA GLY A 13 3.17 3.07 -3.84
C GLY A 13 3.57 2.71 -2.41
N GLU A 14 4.44 1.71 -2.28
CA GLU A 14 4.96 1.24 -0.98
C GLU A 14 5.71 2.33 -0.17
N GLY A 15 6.19 3.38 -0.82
CA GLY A 15 6.84 4.51 -0.15
C GLY A 15 5.88 5.54 0.42
N HIS A 16 4.58 5.49 0.11
CA HIS A 16 3.62 6.40 0.72
C HIS A 16 3.62 6.23 2.25
N PRO A 17 3.63 7.29 3.07
CA PRO A 17 3.77 7.16 4.52
C PRO A 17 2.74 6.22 5.15
N ASP A 18 1.48 6.25 4.69
CA ASP A 18 0.46 5.32 5.19
C ASP A 18 0.80 3.85 4.83
N LYS A 19 1.33 3.61 3.62
CA LYS A 19 1.77 2.26 3.21
C LYS A 19 3.08 1.82 3.85
N VAL A 20 3.92 2.76 4.26
CA VAL A 20 5.08 2.48 5.12
C VAL A 20 4.60 1.95 6.48
N CYS A 21 3.58 2.60 7.07
CA CYS A 21 2.97 2.12 8.31
C CYS A 21 2.39 0.70 8.16
N ASP A 22 1.57 0.48 7.12
CA ASP A 22 1.01 -0.85 6.81
C ASP A 22 2.12 -1.91 6.69
N THR A 23 3.19 -1.59 5.93
CA THR A 23 4.31 -2.52 5.70
C THR A 23 5.07 -2.85 6.99
N ILE A 24 5.29 -1.87 7.87
CA ILE A 24 5.96 -2.11 9.16
C ILE A 24 5.07 -2.97 10.07
N SER A 25 3.77 -2.65 10.17
CA SER A 25 2.81 -3.43 10.95
C SER A 25 2.73 -4.89 10.50
N ASP A 26 2.64 -5.12 9.18
CA ASP A 26 2.64 -6.47 8.62
C ASP A 26 3.99 -7.18 8.78
N ALA A 27 5.12 -6.47 8.70
CA ALA A 27 6.43 -7.06 8.98
C ALA A 27 6.57 -7.55 10.43
N VAL A 28 5.96 -6.82 11.39
CA VAL A 28 5.88 -7.26 12.78
C VAL A 28 4.99 -8.50 12.92
N LEU A 29 3.83 -8.52 12.25
CA LEU A 29 2.94 -9.70 12.18
C LEU A 29 3.69 -10.92 11.65
N ASP A 30 4.37 -10.79 10.52
CA ASP A 30 5.15 -11.87 9.90
C ASP A 30 6.24 -12.39 10.83
N ALA A 31 6.96 -11.50 11.51
CA ALA A 31 8.00 -11.88 12.46
C ALA A 31 7.45 -12.63 13.68
N CYS A 32 6.24 -12.25 14.14
CA CYS A 32 5.52 -12.99 15.18
C CYS A 32 5.16 -14.40 14.70
N LEU A 33 4.47 -14.50 13.55
CA LEU A 33 3.94 -15.76 13.02
C LEU A 33 5.04 -16.74 12.59
N ALA A 34 6.20 -16.23 12.15
CA ALA A 34 7.35 -17.06 11.80
C ALA A 34 7.93 -17.85 12.98
N GLN A 35 7.84 -17.32 14.20
CA GLN A 35 8.35 -17.98 15.42
C GLN A 35 7.23 -18.63 16.25
N ASP A 36 6.03 -18.04 16.24
CA ASP A 36 4.86 -18.53 16.96
C ASP A 36 3.60 -18.36 16.11
N LYS A 37 3.18 -19.46 15.48
CA LYS A 37 1.97 -19.51 14.62
C LYS A 37 0.66 -19.20 15.35
N TYR A 38 0.67 -19.13 16.68
CA TYR A 38 -0.50 -18.80 17.51
C TYR A 38 -0.46 -17.35 18.03
N SER A 39 0.49 -16.54 17.53
CA SER A 39 0.58 -15.13 17.89
C SER A 39 -0.72 -14.39 17.59
N ARG A 40 -1.09 -13.48 18.48
CA ARG A 40 -2.17 -12.50 18.29
C ARG A 40 -1.54 -11.14 18.20
N VAL A 41 -1.77 -10.46 17.08
CA VAL A 41 -1.07 -9.23 16.74
C VAL A 41 -2.10 -8.20 16.29
N ALA A 42 -2.20 -7.11 17.03
CA ALA A 42 -2.84 -5.87 16.63
C ALA A 42 -1.74 -4.80 16.66
N CYS A 43 -0.93 -4.74 15.60
CA CYS A 43 0.23 -3.85 15.51
C CYS A 43 -0.13 -2.61 14.71
N GLU A 44 -0.05 -1.46 15.35
CA GLU A 44 -0.28 -0.15 14.75
C GLU A 44 1.04 0.58 14.53
N THR A 45 1.15 1.28 13.41
CA THR A 45 2.36 2.06 13.10
C THR A 45 2.00 3.51 12.77
N TYR A 46 2.75 4.44 13.35
CA TYR A 46 2.72 5.87 13.00
C TYR A 46 4.08 6.30 12.45
N ALA A 47 4.10 7.03 11.34
CA ALA A 47 5.33 7.53 10.72
C ALA A 47 5.24 9.03 10.43
N LYS A 48 6.26 9.79 10.86
CA LYS A 48 6.39 11.22 10.54
C LYS A 48 7.84 11.68 10.60
N SER A 49 8.29 12.39 9.57
CA SER A 49 9.63 13.00 9.51
C SER A 49 10.75 12.00 9.82
N ASN A 50 11.30 11.99 11.03
CA ASN A 50 12.34 11.05 11.48
C ASN A 50 11.87 10.10 12.60
N LEU A 51 10.56 9.98 12.82
CA LEU A 51 9.95 9.19 13.88
C LEU A 51 9.09 8.05 13.30
N VAL A 52 9.24 6.88 13.90
CA VAL A 52 8.34 5.73 13.78
C VAL A 52 7.88 5.34 15.18
N VAL A 53 6.56 5.20 15.37
CA VAL A 53 6.00 4.60 16.58
C VAL A 53 5.40 3.26 16.19
N VAL A 54 5.85 2.18 16.82
CA VAL A 54 5.26 0.83 16.70
C VAL A 54 4.50 0.58 17.99
N GLY A 55 3.19 0.38 17.92
CA GLY A 55 2.33 0.24 19.09
C GLY A 55 1.21 -0.78 18.91
N GLY A 56 0.38 -0.92 19.94
CA GLY A 56 -0.76 -1.83 19.98
C GLY A 56 -0.51 -3.06 20.84
N GLU A 57 -1.33 -4.10 20.64
CA GLU A 57 -1.34 -5.28 21.49
C GLU A 57 -0.78 -6.53 20.78
N ILE A 58 0.26 -7.12 21.36
CA ILE A 58 0.89 -8.33 20.84
C ILE A 58 1.00 -9.39 21.93
N THR A 59 0.38 -10.54 21.69
CA THR A 59 0.51 -11.73 22.52
C THR A 59 1.21 -12.82 21.71
N THR A 60 2.47 -13.09 22.03
CA THR A 60 3.33 -14.04 21.30
C THR A 60 4.41 -14.63 22.20
N LYS A 61 4.90 -15.83 21.86
CA LYS A 61 6.14 -16.40 22.42
C LYS A 61 7.40 -15.99 21.64
N ALA A 62 7.24 -15.32 20.51
CA ALA A 62 8.34 -14.85 19.68
C ALA A 62 9.25 -13.88 20.44
N ARG A 63 10.55 -13.92 20.14
CA ARG A 63 11.50 -12.90 20.60
C ARG A 63 11.79 -11.99 19.42
N LEU A 64 11.39 -10.74 19.54
CA LEU A 64 11.40 -9.78 18.44
C LEU A 64 12.28 -8.58 18.77
N ASP A 65 12.99 -8.10 17.75
CA ASP A 65 13.59 -6.78 17.74
C ASP A 65 12.75 -5.88 16.81
N PHE A 66 11.77 -5.18 17.39
CA PHE A 66 10.89 -4.28 16.66
C PHE A 66 11.66 -3.16 15.94
N ASN A 67 12.81 -2.74 16.49
CA ASN A 67 13.63 -1.73 15.83
C ASN A 67 14.25 -2.31 14.56
N GLN A 68 14.84 -3.50 14.65
CA GLN A 68 15.43 -4.16 13.47
C GLN A 68 14.36 -4.40 12.40
N ILE A 69 13.20 -4.95 12.76
CA ILE A 69 12.09 -5.22 11.84
C ILE A 69 11.66 -3.94 11.12
N ALA A 70 11.40 -2.85 11.85
CA ALA A 70 11.00 -1.58 11.24
C ALA A 70 12.09 -1.02 10.33
N ARG A 71 13.38 -1.07 10.73
CA ARG A 71 14.49 -0.60 9.87
C ARG A 71 14.62 -1.43 8.59
N GLU A 72 14.44 -2.74 8.67
CA GLU A 72 14.49 -3.63 7.51
C GLU A 72 13.31 -3.41 6.57
N ALA A 73 12.10 -3.20 7.09
CA ALA A 73 10.93 -2.83 6.30
C ALA A 73 11.16 -1.50 5.55
N ILE A 74 11.62 -0.46 6.24
CA ILE A 74 11.92 0.86 5.65
C ILE A 74 13.02 0.76 4.58
N ARG A 75 14.06 -0.05 4.84
CA ARG A 75 15.13 -0.32 3.87
C ARG A 75 14.61 -1.08 2.65
N GLY A 76 13.73 -2.06 2.86
CA GLY A 76 13.07 -2.81 1.79
C GLY A 76 12.20 -1.93 0.91
N ILE A 77 11.60 -0.88 1.47
CA ILE A 77 10.87 0.16 0.72
C ILE A 77 11.85 1.03 -0.09
N GLY A 78 13.03 1.33 0.47
CA GLY A 78 14.12 2.04 -0.23
C GLY A 78 14.35 3.48 0.26
N TYR A 79 13.94 3.78 1.49
CA TYR A 79 14.28 5.01 2.20
C TYR A 79 15.69 4.90 2.79
N THR A 80 16.69 4.97 1.90
CA THR A 80 18.11 4.71 2.19
C THR A 80 19.05 5.72 1.55
N HIS A 81 18.54 6.86 1.08
CA HIS A 81 19.39 7.90 0.50
C HIS A 81 19.80 8.91 1.57
N ASP A 82 21.03 9.43 1.46
CA ASP A 82 21.58 10.36 2.45
C ASP A 82 20.73 11.64 2.61
N ASP A 83 20.01 12.05 1.56
CA ASP A 83 19.09 13.19 1.52
C ASP A 83 17.68 12.87 2.07
N ASP A 84 17.38 11.61 2.41
CA ASP A 84 16.08 11.24 2.97
C ASP A 84 15.96 11.69 4.44
N VAL A 85 14.97 12.54 4.74
CA VAL A 85 14.61 12.89 6.15
C VAL A 85 14.15 11.64 6.91
N PHE A 86 13.33 10.81 6.25
CA PHE A 86 12.89 9.52 6.75
C PHE A 86 13.84 8.45 6.19
N HIS A 87 14.79 7.96 7.01
CA HIS A 87 15.86 7.07 6.56
C HIS A 87 16.00 5.87 7.49
N ALA A 88 16.11 4.66 6.92
CA ALA A 88 16.13 3.39 7.64
C ALA A 88 17.11 3.37 8.83
N ASP A 89 18.30 3.96 8.68
CA ASP A 89 19.34 3.97 9.72
C ASP A 89 19.29 5.17 10.69
N ARG A 90 18.45 6.18 10.42
CA ARG A 90 18.41 7.43 11.20
C ARG A 90 17.08 7.68 11.89
N VAL A 91 16.02 6.96 11.52
CA VAL A 91 14.72 7.07 12.20
C VAL A 91 14.86 6.71 13.69
N LEU A 92 14.25 7.54 14.51
CA LEU A 92 13.92 7.26 15.90
C LEU A 92 12.74 6.30 15.92
N ILE A 93 12.86 5.20 16.66
CA ILE A 93 11.80 4.21 16.80
C ILE A 93 11.36 4.18 18.25
N VAL A 94 10.06 4.37 18.47
CA VAL A 94 9.41 4.30 19.78
C VAL A 94 8.50 3.08 19.80
N ASN A 95 8.74 2.18 20.73
CA ASN A 95 7.92 0.98 20.91
C ASN A 95 6.92 1.22 22.05
N ALA A 96 5.63 1.21 21.72
CA ALA A 96 4.49 1.40 22.62
C ALA A 96 3.60 0.14 22.60
N ILE A 97 4.21 -1.02 22.83
CA ILE A 97 3.57 -2.34 22.70
C ILE A 97 3.23 -2.89 24.08
N THR A 98 2.01 -3.39 24.23
CA THR A 98 1.55 -4.12 25.43
C THR A 98 1.01 -5.50 25.06
N SER A 99 0.76 -6.36 26.06
CA SER A 99 0.03 -7.60 25.83
C SER A 99 -1.46 -7.34 25.59
N GLN A 100 -2.15 -8.26 24.91
CA GLN A 100 -3.61 -8.17 24.71
C GLN A 100 -4.36 -8.17 26.05
N SER A 101 -5.45 -7.39 26.14
CA SER A 101 -6.34 -7.37 27.31
C SER A 101 -6.91 -8.77 27.61
N PRO A 102 -6.86 -9.25 28.86
CA PRO A 102 -7.47 -10.53 29.27
C PRO A 102 -8.97 -10.64 28.93
N ASP A 103 -9.71 -9.54 29.00
CA ASP A 103 -11.17 -9.51 28.75
C ASP A 103 -11.49 -9.81 27.28
N ILE A 104 -10.66 -9.31 26.35
CA ILE A 104 -10.78 -9.61 24.92
C ILE A 104 -10.37 -11.06 24.65
N ALA A 105 -9.29 -11.53 25.29
CA ALA A 105 -8.82 -12.89 25.11
C ALA A 105 -9.91 -13.92 25.48
N GLN A 106 -10.67 -13.70 26.56
CA GLN A 106 -11.78 -14.57 26.95
C GLN A 106 -12.92 -14.63 25.91
N GLY A 107 -13.26 -13.49 25.31
CA GLY A 107 -14.31 -13.40 24.28
C GLY A 107 -13.95 -14.11 22.97
N VAL A 108 -12.67 -14.15 22.61
CA VAL A 108 -12.20 -14.72 21.34
C VAL A 108 -11.80 -16.19 21.47
N ASP A 109 -11.25 -16.60 22.61
CA ASP A 109 -10.74 -17.95 22.84
C ASP A 109 -11.79 -19.04 22.57
N ALA A 110 -11.37 -20.12 21.90
CA ALA A 110 -12.16 -21.35 21.75
C ALA A 110 -12.19 -22.13 23.09
N ARG A 111 -12.79 -21.52 24.10
CA ARG A 111 -12.98 -22.08 25.44
C ARG A 111 -14.41 -21.77 25.91
N GLU A 112 -14.94 -22.66 26.74
CA GLU A 112 -16.20 -22.38 27.45
C GLU A 112 -16.02 -21.14 28.33
N ALA A 113 -16.96 -20.22 28.21
CA ALA A 113 -17.05 -19.02 29.04
C ALA A 113 -18.53 -18.75 29.34
N GLU A 114 -18.82 -18.19 30.51
CA GLU A 114 -20.17 -17.81 30.89
C GLU A 114 -20.75 -16.81 29.87
N GLY A 115 -21.89 -17.14 29.27
CA GLY A 115 -22.52 -16.34 28.21
C GLY A 115 -22.16 -16.72 26.77
N LYS A 116 -21.21 -17.65 26.54
CA LYS A 116 -20.93 -18.21 25.20
C LYS A 116 -21.83 -19.41 24.89
N GLY A 117 -22.49 -19.38 23.72
CA GLY A 117 -23.33 -20.50 23.27
C GLY A 117 -22.55 -21.75 22.84
N HIS A 118 -21.29 -21.59 22.39
CA HIS A 118 -20.42 -22.67 21.92
C HIS A 118 -18.94 -22.39 22.27
N ALA A 119 -18.14 -23.45 22.42
CA ALA A 119 -16.70 -23.39 22.67
C ALA A 119 -15.88 -23.24 21.37
N GLU A 120 -16.35 -22.41 20.43
CA GLU A 120 -15.67 -22.10 19.17
C GLU A 120 -15.03 -20.70 19.22
N GLN A 121 -14.07 -20.45 18.32
CA GLN A 121 -13.45 -19.14 18.20
C GLN A 121 -14.46 -18.13 17.64
N GLY A 122 -14.71 -17.06 18.39
CA GLY A 122 -15.59 -15.97 17.98
C GLY A 122 -14.87 -14.92 17.14
N ALA A 123 -15.63 -13.98 16.57
CA ALA A 123 -15.05 -12.78 15.97
C ALA A 123 -14.30 -11.95 17.03
N GLY A 124 -13.18 -11.33 16.62
CA GLY A 124 -12.39 -10.46 17.48
C GLY A 124 -13.05 -9.12 17.80
N ASP A 125 -13.96 -8.67 16.93
CA ASP A 125 -14.76 -7.47 17.07
C ASP A 125 -16.02 -7.60 16.18
N GLN A 126 -16.99 -6.70 16.35
CA GLN A 126 -18.10 -6.53 15.42
C GLN A 126 -17.61 -6.01 14.07
N GLY A 127 -18.24 -6.44 12.96
CA GLY A 127 -17.82 -5.98 11.64
C GLY A 127 -18.79 -6.32 10.52
N LEU A 128 -18.59 -5.65 9.38
CA LEU A 128 -19.29 -5.88 8.12
C LEU A 128 -18.24 -6.03 7.01
N MET A 129 -18.41 -7.04 6.16
CA MET A 129 -17.45 -7.37 5.10
C MET A 129 -18.16 -7.40 3.75
N PHE A 130 -17.51 -6.86 2.73
CA PHE A 130 -17.97 -6.93 1.34
C PHE A 130 -16.92 -7.63 0.49
N GLY A 131 -17.35 -8.59 -0.32
CA GLY A 131 -16.57 -9.16 -1.41
C GLY A 131 -17.07 -8.63 -2.74
N TYR A 132 -16.16 -8.32 -3.66
CA TYR A 132 -16.49 -7.85 -5.00
C TYR A 132 -15.60 -8.53 -6.04
N ALA A 133 -16.18 -8.84 -7.21
CA ALA A 133 -15.47 -9.31 -8.39
C ALA A 133 -16.22 -8.85 -9.65
N CYS A 134 -15.50 -8.52 -10.71
CA CYS A 134 -16.06 -8.25 -12.04
C CYS A 134 -15.11 -8.75 -13.13
N ASN A 135 -15.58 -8.93 -14.36
CA ASN A 135 -14.78 -9.47 -15.46
C ASN A 135 -14.12 -8.40 -16.34
N GLU A 136 -13.97 -7.16 -15.83
CA GLU A 136 -13.34 -6.05 -16.57
C GLU A 136 -11.84 -6.25 -16.77
N THR A 137 -11.20 -7.04 -15.92
CA THR A 137 -9.77 -7.36 -15.96
C THR A 137 -9.53 -8.86 -15.74
N PRO A 138 -8.40 -9.43 -16.19
CA PRO A 138 -8.06 -10.84 -15.94
C PRO A 138 -7.98 -11.21 -14.45
N GLU A 139 -7.64 -10.25 -13.58
CA GLU A 139 -7.55 -10.39 -12.13
C GLU A 139 -8.93 -10.39 -11.44
N LEU A 140 -10.01 -10.25 -12.20
CA LEU A 140 -11.39 -10.12 -11.73
C LEU A 140 -11.66 -8.87 -10.87
N MET A 141 -10.96 -7.78 -11.17
CA MET A 141 -11.03 -6.50 -10.44
C MET A 141 -11.55 -5.35 -11.33
N PRO A 142 -12.16 -4.30 -10.75
CA PRO A 142 -12.54 -3.11 -11.51
C PRO A 142 -11.33 -2.48 -12.22
N ALA A 143 -11.50 -2.11 -13.49
CA ALA A 143 -10.40 -1.60 -14.30
C ALA A 143 -9.67 -0.36 -13.69
N PRO A 144 -10.35 0.67 -13.16
CA PRO A 144 -9.71 1.88 -12.66
C PRO A 144 -8.72 1.62 -11.52
N ILE A 145 -9.12 0.81 -10.52
CA ILE A 145 -8.27 0.50 -9.37
C ILE A 145 -7.13 -0.43 -9.78
N MET A 146 -7.40 -1.41 -10.65
CA MET A 146 -6.37 -2.33 -11.11
C MET A 146 -5.27 -1.59 -11.89
N TYR A 147 -5.65 -0.69 -12.80
CA TYR A 147 -4.71 0.13 -13.56
C TYR A 147 -3.89 1.08 -12.67
N ALA A 148 -4.50 1.70 -11.66
CA ALA A 148 -3.77 2.51 -10.68
C ALA A 148 -2.72 1.66 -9.93
N HIS A 149 -3.09 0.48 -9.43
CA HIS A 149 -2.14 -0.43 -8.78
C HIS A 149 -1.01 -0.88 -9.71
N GLN A 150 -1.30 -1.23 -10.96
CA GLN A 150 -0.28 -1.68 -11.91
C GLN A 150 0.75 -0.57 -12.20
N ILE A 151 0.33 0.69 -12.32
CA ILE A 151 1.24 1.84 -12.46
C ILE A 151 2.18 1.94 -11.25
N GLY A 152 1.63 1.91 -10.03
CA GLY A 152 2.43 1.99 -8.79
C GLY A 152 3.42 0.83 -8.64
N ARG A 153 3.00 -0.39 -9.01
CA ARG A 153 3.85 -1.58 -9.03
C ARG A 153 5.01 -1.44 -10.01
N GLU A 154 4.75 -0.93 -11.21
CA GLU A 154 5.79 -0.78 -12.24
C GLU A 154 6.81 0.30 -11.87
N LEU A 155 6.36 1.45 -11.35
CA LEU A 155 7.24 2.49 -10.82
C LEU A 155 8.18 1.92 -9.74
N THR A 156 7.61 1.15 -8.80
CA THR A 156 8.35 0.48 -7.74
C THR A 156 9.36 -0.53 -8.30
N ARG A 157 8.95 -1.38 -9.25
CA ARG A 157 9.81 -2.38 -9.88
C ARG A 157 11.01 -1.74 -10.57
N ILE A 158 10.77 -0.68 -11.35
CA ILE A 158 11.84 0.03 -12.07
C ILE A 158 12.77 0.74 -11.09
N ARG A 159 12.23 1.43 -10.08
CA ARG A 159 13.04 2.06 -9.03
C ARG A 159 13.94 1.05 -8.33
N LYS A 160 13.38 -0.07 -7.86
CA LYS A 160 14.13 -1.15 -7.19
C LYS A 160 15.14 -1.85 -8.08
N SER A 161 14.98 -1.79 -9.41
CA SER A 161 15.99 -2.31 -10.35
C SER A 161 17.29 -1.50 -10.37
N GLY A 162 17.29 -0.27 -9.82
CA GLY A 162 18.44 0.63 -9.80
C GLY A 162 18.78 1.29 -11.15
N LYS A 163 18.04 0.97 -12.22
CA LYS A 163 18.25 1.54 -13.57
C LYS A 163 17.87 3.02 -13.66
N VAL A 164 16.87 3.44 -12.89
CA VAL A 164 16.38 4.82 -12.86
C VAL A 164 16.69 5.42 -11.50
N LYS A 165 17.85 6.06 -11.40
CA LYS A 165 18.43 6.52 -10.12
C LYS A 165 17.72 7.71 -9.48
N TRP A 166 16.93 8.44 -10.25
CA TRP A 166 16.24 9.64 -9.77
C TRP A 166 14.88 9.35 -9.16
N LEU A 167 14.31 8.14 -9.33
CA LEU A 167 13.04 7.76 -8.69
C LEU A 167 13.23 7.55 -7.19
N ARG A 168 12.32 8.08 -6.38
CA ARG A 168 12.28 7.90 -4.93
C ARG A 168 11.03 7.09 -4.52
N PRO A 169 10.94 6.58 -3.27
CA PRO A 169 9.92 5.61 -2.91
C PRO A 169 8.47 6.09 -2.96
N ASP A 170 8.17 7.35 -2.61
CA ASP A 170 6.78 7.84 -2.58
C ASP A 170 6.23 8.06 -3.99
N ALA A 171 5.07 7.48 -4.26
CA ALA A 171 4.38 7.60 -5.54
C ALA A 171 2.87 7.48 -5.36
N LYS A 172 2.12 8.18 -6.21
CA LYS A 172 0.66 8.17 -6.29
C LYS A 172 0.24 8.05 -7.75
N SER A 173 -0.84 7.34 -7.99
CA SER A 173 -1.40 7.14 -9.32
C SER A 173 -2.92 7.20 -9.27
N GLN A 174 -3.53 7.85 -10.25
CA GLN A 174 -4.99 7.86 -10.42
C GLN A 174 -5.33 7.59 -11.88
N VAL A 175 -6.35 6.78 -12.12
CA VAL A 175 -6.84 6.45 -13.45
C VAL A 175 -8.34 6.70 -13.53
N SER A 176 -8.75 7.50 -14.52
CA SER A 176 -10.15 7.82 -14.80
C SER A 176 -10.60 7.14 -16.09
N VAL A 177 -11.54 6.21 -16.00
CA VAL A 177 -12.02 5.39 -17.12
C VAL A 177 -13.44 5.81 -17.49
N GLN A 178 -13.68 6.02 -18.78
CA GLN A 178 -15.01 6.17 -19.34
C GLN A 178 -15.67 4.80 -19.48
N TYR A 179 -16.90 4.71 -19.02
CA TYR A 179 -17.77 3.56 -19.18
C TYR A 179 -18.94 3.90 -20.10
N ILE A 180 -19.29 2.94 -20.97
CA ILE A 180 -20.54 2.95 -21.74
C ILE A 180 -21.25 1.63 -21.47
N ASP A 181 -22.48 1.70 -20.99
CA ASP A 181 -23.30 0.55 -20.62
C ASP A 181 -22.54 -0.44 -19.72
N ASP A 182 -21.89 0.14 -18.70
CA ASP A 182 -21.11 -0.56 -17.67
C ASP A 182 -19.89 -1.34 -18.21
N GLN A 183 -19.40 -1.00 -19.41
CA GLN A 183 -18.16 -1.52 -19.98
C GLN A 183 -17.07 -0.43 -20.07
N PRO A 184 -15.82 -0.70 -19.69
CA PRO A 184 -14.72 0.25 -19.84
C PRO A 184 -14.39 0.43 -21.33
N VAL A 185 -14.43 1.68 -21.82
CA VAL A 185 -14.22 1.96 -23.25
C VAL A 185 -13.02 2.85 -23.54
N ARG A 186 -12.58 3.67 -22.57
CA ARG A 186 -11.44 4.59 -22.75
C ARG A 186 -10.87 5.07 -21.42
N ILE A 187 -9.56 5.13 -21.31
CA ILE A 187 -8.89 5.88 -20.23
C ILE A 187 -8.87 7.36 -20.60
N THR A 188 -9.56 8.17 -19.80
CA THR A 188 -9.70 9.61 -20.02
C THR A 188 -8.55 10.41 -19.43
N HIS A 189 -8.12 10.05 -18.21
CA HIS A 189 -7.07 10.75 -17.48
C HIS A 189 -6.20 9.74 -16.76
N VAL A 190 -4.89 10.01 -16.76
CA VAL A 190 -3.91 9.34 -15.90
C VAL A 190 -3.13 10.41 -15.15
N VAL A 191 -3.15 10.33 -13.83
CA VAL A 191 -2.36 11.18 -12.94
C VAL A 191 -1.26 10.32 -12.33
N ILE A 192 -0.02 10.80 -12.38
CA ILE A 192 1.10 10.19 -11.65
C ILE A 192 1.84 11.31 -10.93
N SER A 193 1.96 11.17 -9.61
CA SER A 193 2.86 11.98 -8.80
C SER A 193 3.91 11.06 -8.20
N THR A 194 5.16 11.19 -8.62
CA THR A 194 6.26 10.37 -8.10
C THR A 194 7.33 11.27 -7.51
N GLN A 195 7.79 10.92 -6.32
CA GLN A 195 8.91 11.55 -5.66
C GLN A 195 10.19 11.29 -6.47
N HIS A 196 11.05 12.29 -6.57
CA HIS A 196 12.26 12.21 -7.36
C HIS A 196 13.41 13.00 -6.73
N SER A 197 14.63 12.72 -7.17
CA SER A 197 15.81 13.54 -6.84
C SER A 197 15.66 14.96 -7.41
N ALA A 198 16.25 15.96 -6.76
CA ALA A 198 16.18 17.37 -7.20
C ALA A 198 16.81 17.64 -8.58
N GLU A 199 17.70 16.76 -9.05
CA GLU A 199 18.46 16.96 -10.29
C GLU A 199 17.69 16.66 -11.58
N VAL A 200 16.65 15.82 -11.51
CA VAL A 200 15.91 15.41 -12.72
C VAL A 200 14.91 16.50 -13.13
N LYS A 201 14.91 16.83 -14.42
CA LYS A 201 13.98 17.83 -14.97
C LYS A 201 12.60 17.23 -15.15
N HIS A 202 11.57 18.02 -14.89
CA HIS A 202 10.16 17.62 -15.06
C HIS A 202 9.86 17.02 -16.44
N LYS A 203 10.44 17.57 -17.51
CA LYS A 203 10.30 17.02 -18.88
C LYS A 203 10.70 15.54 -18.96
N THR A 204 11.82 15.16 -18.34
CA THR A 204 12.30 13.77 -18.31
C THR A 204 11.39 12.88 -17.49
N ILE A 205 10.89 13.36 -16.35
CA ILE A 205 9.91 12.63 -15.52
C ILE A 205 8.63 12.38 -16.32
N LYS A 206 8.13 13.41 -17.00
CA LYS A 206 6.91 13.34 -17.81
C LYS A 206 7.05 12.34 -18.96
N GLU A 207 8.13 12.44 -19.74
CA GLU A 207 8.39 11.51 -20.84
C GLU A 207 8.54 10.07 -20.32
N PHE A 208 9.28 9.86 -19.23
CA PHE A 208 9.44 8.56 -18.61
C PHE A 208 8.10 7.97 -18.14
N CYS A 209 7.31 8.71 -17.36
CA CYS A 209 6.03 8.21 -16.87
C CYS A 209 5.06 7.87 -18.01
N ILE A 210 5.07 8.62 -19.11
CA ILE A 210 4.18 8.33 -20.25
C ILE A 210 4.69 7.11 -21.04
N GLU A 211 5.95 7.11 -21.46
CA GLU A 211 6.48 6.13 -22.41
C GLU A 211 6.88 4.80 -21.74
N GLU A 212 7.43 4.86 -20.53
CA GLU A 212 7.99 3.69 -19.84
C GLU A 212 7.02 3.08 -18.82
N ILE A 213 6.06 3.87 -18.32
CA ILE A 213 5.06 3.38 -17.35
C ILE A 213 3.70 3.24 -18.04
N VAL A 214 3.04 4.34 -18.38
CA VAL A 214 1.64 4.30 -18.79
C VAL A 214 1.42 3.47 -20.05
N LYS A 215 2.19 3.72 -21.11
CA LYS A 215 2.03 2.98 -22.39
C LYS A 215 2.45 1.51 -22.33
N LYS A 216 3.28 1.11 -21.36
CA LYS A 216 3.74 -0.27 -21.21
C LYS A 216 2.87 -1.09 -20.26
N VAL A 217 2.19 -0.42 -19.35
CA VAL A 217 1.38 -1.06 -18.29
C VAL A 217 -0.10 -1.10 -18.67
N LEU A 218 -0.64 0.00 -19.21
CA LEU A 218 -2.07 0.11 -19.48
C LEU A 218 -2.43 -0.49 -20.85
N PRO A 219 -3.65 -1.03 -21.03
CA PRO A 219 -4.08 -1.58 -22.30
C PRO A 219 -4.12 -0.50 -23.39
N GLY A 220 -3.34 -0.69 -24.45
CA GLY A 220 -3.15 0.30 -25.51
C GLY A 220 -4.43 0.65 -26.25
N GLU A 221 -5.38 -0.27 -26.33
CA GLU A 221 -6.71 -0.10 -26.92
C GLU A 221 -7.60 0.87 -26.14
N LEU A 222 -7.33 1.09 -24.85
CA LEU A 222 -8.05 2.06 -24.02
C LEU A 222 -7.39 3.45 -24.03
N LEU A 223 -6.19 3.59 -24.58
CA LEU A 223 -5.46 4.85 -24.69
C LEU A 223 -5.69 5.48 -26.07
N ASP A 224 -6.05 6.76 -26.12
CA ASP A 224 -6.20 7.50 -27.37
C ASP A 224 -5.53 8.88 -27.33
N LYS A 225 -5.60 9.63 -28.44
CA LYS A 225 -5.01 10.98 -28.55
C LYS A 225 -5.65 12.02 -27.61
N ARG A 226 -6.81 11.70 -27.03
CA ARG A 226 -7.53 12.57 -26.09
C ARG A 226 -7.27 12.18 -24.63
N THR A 227 -6.63 11.04 -24.36
CA THR A 227 -6.19 10.67 -23.01
C THR A 227 -5.26 11.76 -22.47
N GLN A 228 -5.59 12.29 -21.30
CA GLN A 228 -4.80 13.33 -20.65
C GLN A 228 -3.81 12.72 -19.65
N TYR A 229 -2.56 13.15 -19.71
CA TYR A 229 -1.50 12.71 -18.81
C TYR A 229 -1.06 13.87 -17.92
N LEU A 230 -1.31 13.75 -16.62
CA LEU A 230 -0.99 14.74 -15.59
C LEU A 230 0.17 14.18 -14.75
N ILE A 231 1.41 14.54 -15.10
CA ILE A 231 2.61 14.04 -14.43
C ILE A 231 3.18 15.12 -13.52
N ASN A 232 3.32 14.81 -12.22
CA ASN A 232 3.69 15.73 -11.15
C ASN A 232 2.99 17.10 -11.32
N PRO A 233 1.64 17.13 -11.35
CA PRO A 233 0.90 18.36 -11.66
C PRO A 233 1.03 19.45 -10.59
N THR A 234 1.53 19.11 -9.41
CA THR A 234 1.80 20.03 -8.29
C THR A 234 3.07 20.85 -8.46
N GLY A 235 3.89 20.54 -9.48
CA GLY A 235 5.30 20.94 -9.52
C GLY A 235 6.18 19.94 -8.77
#